data_AF-A0A7V9JIH6-F1
#
_entry.id   AF-A0A7V9JIH6-F1
#
_cell.length_a   1.000
_cell.length_b   1.000
_cell.length_c   1.000
_cell.angle_alpha   90.00
_cell.angle_beta   90.00
_cell.angle_gamma   90.00
#
_symmetry.space_group_name_H-M   'P 1'
#
loop_
_entity.id
_entity.type
_entity.pdbx_description
1 polymer ?
#
loop_
_entity_poly.entity_id
_entity_poly.type
_entity_poly.pdbx_seq_one_letter_code
_entity_poly.pdbx_strand_id
1 'polypeptide(L)'
;MDNASLAERLEAFAALLDLAGSSYYTVRAYRRAAELIRLTPADVAALVRAGRVRELAGIGPGIEARLRELVETGELAELLELEAEAMPELVGVGRLLGLSPKRMRELGQALDVRTVAGLREAVEAGRLSEVRGVGPKTAERIRTGLAAAASARPRRGMLLNRARTLEGEIAAALGGEPAGDQRRSCDLSSRFAVIVPGDAALREVEE
;
A
#
# COMPACT_ATOMS: atom_id res chain seq x y z
N MET A 1 10.61 17.88 -0.37
CA MET A 1 9.67 16.92 0.22
C MET A 1 8.95 17.62 1.35
N ASP A 2 7.62 17.47 1.45
CA ASP A 2 6.81 18.06 2.51
C ASP A 2 6.61 17.09 3.69
N ASN A 3 6.02 17.58 4.79
CA ASN A 3 5.80 16.78 5.99
C ASN A 3 4.89 15.57 5.74
N ALA A 4 3.87 15.73 4.89
CA ALA A 4 2.97 14.64 4.53
C ALA A 4 3.73 13.48 3.85
N SER A 5 4.56 13.80 2.85
CA SER A 5 5.37 12.78 2.16
C SER A 5 6.38 12.11 3.10
N LEU A 6 7.04 12.86 3.98
CA LEU A 6 7.98 12.30 4.97
C LEU A 6 7.26 11.32 5.92
N ALA A 7 6.09 11.72 6.43
CA ALA A 7 5.28 10.87 7.29
C ALA A 7 4.81 9.61 6.58
N GLU A 8 4.36 9.70 5.33
CA GLU A 8 3.94 8.54 4.53
C GLU A 8 5.08 7.55 4.31
N ARG A 9 6.29 8.03 4.00
CA ARG A 9 7.46 7.17 3.81
C ARG A 9 7.88 6.46 5.09
N LEU A 10 7.86 7.14 6.24
CA LEU A 10 8.16 6.52 7.53
C LEU A 10 7.07 5.52 7.97
N GLU A 11 5.80 5.80 7.68
CA GLU A 11 4.70 4.88 7.98
C GLU A 11 4.80 3.61 7.13
N ALA A 12 5.07 3.75 5.82
CA ALA A 12 5.33 2.62 4.93
C ALA A 12 6.52 1.78 5.42
N PHE A 13 7.60 2.45 5.84
CA PHE A 13 8.77 1.79 6.41
C PHE A 13 8.44 1.01 7.68
N ALA A 14 7.69 1.61 8.61
CA ALA A 14 7.25 0.93 9.82
C ALA A 14 6.38 -0.31 9.51
N ALA A 15 5.47 -0.21 8.55
CA ALA A 15 4.61 -1.33 8.14
C ALA A 15 5.42 -2.50 7.56
N LEU A 16 6.46 -2.22 6.78
CA LEU A 16 7.31 -3.27 6.22
C LEU A 16 8.29 -3.85 7.25
N LEU A 17 8.81 -3.05 8.17
CA LEU A 17 9.59 -3.56 9.30
C LEU A 17 8.78 -4.54 10.16
N ASP A 18 7.51 -4.21 10.41
CA ASP A 18 6.56 -5.09 11.12
C ASP A 18 6.37 -6.41 10.37
N LEU A 19 6.15 -6.32 9.05
CA LEU A 19 6.02 -7.50 8.18
C LEU A 19 7.31 -8.36 8.14
N ALA A 20 8.47 -7.72 8.23
CA ALA A 20 9.77 -8.38 8.28
C ALA A 20 10.10 -8.98 9.67
N GLY A 21 9.24 -8.79 10.67
CA GLY A 21 9.44 -9.34 12.01
C GLY A 21 10.43 -8.54 12.87
N SER A 22 10.58 -7.24 12.57
CA SER A 22 11.42 -6.34 13.37
C SER A 22 10.86 -6.15 14.79
N SER A 23 11.70 -5.63 15.69
CA SER A 23 11.30 -5.36 17.08
C SER A 23 10.09 -4.42 17.16
N TYR A 24 9.10 -4.79 17.99
CA TYR A 24 7.92 -3.99 18.29
C TYR A 24 8.26 -2.53 18.67
N TYR A 25 9.32 -2.32 19.45
CA TYR A 25 9.75 -0.99 19.86
C TYR A 25 10.23 -0.15 18.68
N THR A 26 10.94 -0.75 17.72
CA THR A 26 11.42 -0.08 16.51
C THR A 26 10.26 0.32 15.62
N VAL A 27 9.33 -0.61 15.34
CA VAL A 27 8.12 -0.35 14.54
C VAL A 27 7.31 0.79 15.16
N ARG A 28 7.08 0.74 16.48
CA ARG A 28 6.34 1.77 17.20
C ARG A 28 7.03 3.12 17.16
N ALA A 29 8.36 3.18 17.24
CA ALA A 29 9.11 4.43 17.16
C ALA A 29 8.92 5.12 15.80
N TYR A 30 8.97 4.38 14.69
CA TYR A 30 8.76 4.94 13.35
C TYR A 30 7.32 5.40 13.12
N ARG A 31 6.31 4.65 13.59
CA ARG A 31 4.90 5.09 13.53
C ARG A 31 4.68 6.40 14.30
N ARG A 32 5.23 6.50 15.52
CA ARG A 32 5.13 7.73 16.31
C ARG A 32 5.85 8.91 15.66
N ALA A 33 6.99 8.66 15.02
CA ALA A 33 7.70 9.70 14.28
C ALA A 33 6.89 10.18 13.07
N ALA A 34 6.28 9.27 12.31
CA ALA A 34 5.41 9.63 11.18
C ALA A 34 4.22 10.49 11.64
N GLU A 35 3.55 10.12 12.72
CA GLU A 35 2.45 10.89 13.31
C GLU A 35 2.91 12.28 13.79
N LEU A 36 4.02 12.35 14.52
CA LEU A 36 4.60 13.60 15.00
C LEU A 36 4.90 14.56 13.84
N ILE A 37 5.54 14.06 12.77
CA ILE A 37 5.89 14.87 11.59
C ILE A 37 4.64 15.39 10.90
N ARG A 38 3.61 14.55 10.77
CA ARG A 38 2.33 14.92 10.15
C ARG A 38 1.64 16.06 10.90
N LEU A 39 1.70 16.03 12.23
CA LEU A 39 1.10 17.05 13.10
C LEU A 39 1.97 18.28 13.32
N THR A 40 3.25 18.23 12.92
CA THR A 40 4.19 19.35 13.11
C THR A 40 3.87 20.48 12.13
N PRO A 41 3.57 21.71 12.61
CA PRO A 41 3.26 22.85 11.72
C PRO A 41 4.50 23.41 11.00
N ALA A 42 5.69 23.20 11.55
CA ALA A 42 6.95 23.67 10.96
C ALA A 42 7.41 22.75 9.81
N ASP A 43 8.18 23.30 8.86
CA ASP A 43 8.81 22.50 7.81
C ASP A 43 9.88 21.57 8.40
N VAL A 44 9.55 20.27 8.49
CA VAL A 44 10.46 19.26 9.04
C VAL A 44 11.66 19.06 8.13
N ALA A 45 11.51 19.17 6.81
CA ALA A 45 12.64 19.04 5.90
C ALA A 45 13.66 20.18 6.11
N ALA A 46 13.19 21.40 6.42
CA ALA A 46 14.08 22.49 6.82
C ALA A 46 14.80 22.21 8.15
N LEU A 47 14.10 21.67 9.15
CA LEU A 47 14.72 21.27 10.42
C LEU A 47 15.78 20.18 10.25
N VAL A 48 15.55 19.21 9.35
CA VAL A 48 16.51 18.16 9.00
C VAL A 48 17.78 18.77 8.39
N ARG A 49 17.64 19.65 7.38
CA ARG A 49 18.78 20.34 6.75
C ARG A 49 19.56 21.20 7.73
N ALA A 50 18.88 21.80 8.70
CA ALA A 50 19.51 22.60 9.76
C ALA A 50 20.16 21.75 10.87
N GLY A 51 20.00 20.41 10.86
CA GLY A 51 20.49 19.54 11.94
C GLY A 51 19.70 19.67 13.25
N ARG A 52 18.51 20.27 13.20
CA ARG A 52 17.67 20.63 14.35
C ARG A 52 16.46 19.72 14.53
N VAL A 53 16.27 18.70 13.67
CA VAL A 53 15.11 17.81 13.72
C VAL A 53 14.96 17.06 15.05
N ARG A 54 16.06 16.85 15.79
CA ARG A 54 16.06 16.26 17.15
C ARG A 54 15.45 17.15 18.23
N GLU A 55 15.15 18.42 17.93
CA GLU A 55 14.37 19.28 18.83
C GLU A 55 12.91 18.79 18.95
N LEU A 56 12.42 18.01 17.98
CA LEU A 56 11.12 17.37 18.05
C LEU A 56 11.20 16.14 18.97
N ALA A 57 10.53 16.23 20.13
CA ALA A 57 10.50 15.16 21.12
C ALA A 57 9.90 13.88 20.54
N GLY A 58 10.71 12.83 20.41
CA GLY A 58 10.34 11.57 19.76
C GLY A 58 11.20 11.20 18.56
N ILE A 59 12.03 12.12 18.06
CA ILE A 59 12.99 11.85 16.98
C ILE A 59 14.38 11.55 17.55
N GLY A 60 14.75 10.27 17.50
CA GLY A 60 16.07 9.79 17.86
C GLY A 60 17.07 9.79 16.67
N PRO A 61 18.34 9.42 16.91
CA PRO A 61 19.39 9.43 15.89
C PRO A 61 19.11 8.50 14.70
N GLY A 62 18.45 7.35 14.93
CA GLY A 62 18.05 6.45 13.85
C GLY A 62 17.01 7.07 12.91
N ILE A 63 15.99 7.73 13.48
CA ILE A 63 14.95 8.41 12.71
C ILE A 63 15.54 9.63 11.99
N GLU A 64 16.39 10.41 12.67
CA GLU A 64 17.10 11.55 12.04
C GLU A 64 17.89 11.11 10.81
N ALA A 65 18.63 10.00 10.89
CA ALA A 65 19.40 9.50 9.75
C ALA A 65 18.51 9.17 8.54
N ARG A 66 17.34 8.57 8.78
CA ARG A 66 16.39 8.17 7.74
C ARG A 66 15.69 9.38 7.13
N LEU A 67 15.36 10.36 7.97
CA LEU A 67 14.82 11.65 7.51
C LEU A 67 15.83 12.42 6.68
N ARG A 68 17.11 12.40 7.05
CA ARG A 68 18.19 13.02 6.26
C ARG A 68 18.27 12.39 4.88
N GLU A 69 18.30 11.06 4.81
CA GLU A 69 18.30 10.33 3.53
C GLU A 69 17.08 10.70 2.68
N LEU A 70 15.86 10.63 3.24
CA LEU A 70 14.63 11.00 2.53
C LEU A 70 14.63 12.45 2.02
N VAL A 71 15.22 13.39 2.77
CA VAL A 71 15.31 14.80 2.37
C VAL A 71 16.36 15.04 1.29
N GLU A 72 17.45 14.28 1.30
CA GLU A 72 18.57 14.42 0.36
C GLU A 72 18.34 13.67 -0.96
N THR A 73 17.88 12.42 -0.89
CA THR A 73 17.74 11.53 -2.06
C THR A 73 16.30 11.44 -2.56
N GLY A 74 15.32 11.74 -1.70
CA GLY A 74 13.89 11.53 -1.98
C GLY A 74 13.41 10.10 -1.72
N GLU A 75 14.33 9.20 -1.34
CA GLU A 75 14.08 7.76 -1.17
C GLU A 75 14.76 7.24 0.11
N LEU A 76 14.36 6.05 0.54
CA LEU A 76 14.96 5.36 1.67
C LEU A 76 15.38 3.98 1.17
N ALA A 77 16.69 3.71 1.09
CA ALA A 77 17.21 2.49 0.48
C ALA A 77 16.67 1.23 1.17
N GLU A 78 16.66 1.22 2.50
CA GLU A 78 16.13 0.11 3.30
C GLU A 78 14.62 -0.11 3.05
N LEU A 79 13.86 0.96 2.80
CA LEU A 79 12.45 0.85 2.43
C LEU A 79 12.30 0.18 1.06
N LEU A 80 13.09 0.58 0.06
CA LEU A 80 13.04 -0.03 -1.27
C LEU A 80 13.41 -1.51 -1.25
N GLU A 81 14.41 -1.88 -0.42
CA GLU A 81 14.80 -3.28 -0.22
C GLU A 81 13.65 -4.09 0.40
N LEU A 82 13.03 -3.57 1.46
CA LEU A 82 11.89 -4.22 2.11
C LEU A 82 10.66 -4.31 1.19
N GLU A 83 10.40 -3.29 0.37
CA GLU A 83 9.32 -3.31 -0.64
C GLU A 83 9.56 -4.41 -1.68
N ALA A 84 10.81 -4.54 -2.13
CA ALA A 84 11.20 -5.58 -3.07
C ALA A 84 11.07 -6.98 -2.45
N GLU A 85 11.39 -7.15 -1.16
CA GLU A 85 11.22 -8.42 -0.44
C GLU A 85 9.74 -8.75 -0.15
N ALA A 86 8.90 -7.73 0.06
CA ALA A 86 7.48 -7.91 0.30
C ALA A 86 6.74 -8.49 -0.92
N MET A 87 7.27 -8.28 -2.12
CA MET A 87 6.72 -8.76 -3.41
C MET A 87 5.21 -8.48 -3.54
N PRO A 88 4.76 -7.23 -3.34
CA PRO A 88 3.34 -6.89 -3.17
C PRO A 88 2.47 -7.29 -4.36
N GLU A 89 3.00 -7.17 -5.59
CA GLU A 89 2.35 -7.65 -6.80
C GLU A 89 2.03 -9.14 -6.74
N LEU A 90 3.05 -9.94 -6.39
CA LEU A 90 2.90 -11.38 -6.26
C LEU A 90 1.94 -11.71 -5.14
N VAL A 91 2.11 -11.12 -3.95
CA VAL A 91 1.20 -11.32 -2.80
C VAL A 91 -0.24 -11.00 -3.18
N GLY A 92 -0.48 -9.91 -3.92
CA GLY A 92 -1.80 -9.53 -4.43
C GLY A 92 -2.41 -10.61 -5.32
N VAL A 93 -1.66 -11.08 -6.31
CA VAL A 93 -2.10 -12.19 -7.19
C VAL A 93 -2.28 -13.48 -6.41
N GLY A 94 -1.37 -13.79 -5.49
CA GLY A 94 -1.43 -14.96 -4.61
C GLY A 94 -2.75 -15.01 -3.84
N ARG A 95 -3.19 -13.89 -3.26
CA ARG A 95 -4.49 -13.82 -2.57
C ARG A 95 -5.67 -14.13 -3.49
N LEU A 96 -5.66 -13.62 -4.73
CA LEU A 96 -6.68 -13.95 -5.74
C LEU A 96 -6.69 -15.45 -6.10
N LEU A 97 -5.53 -16.10 -6.04
CA LEU A 97 -5.35 -17.53 -6.30
C LEU A 97 -5.58 -18.42 -5.06
N GLY A 98 -5.96 -17.83 -3.92
CA GLY A 98 -6.13 -18.54 -2.65
C GLY A 98 -4.80 -19.04 -2.05
N LEU A 99 -3.70 -18.34 -2.30
CA LEU A 99 -2.39 -18.54 -1.68
C LEU A 99 -2.16 -17.50 -0.57
N SER A 100 -1.56 -17.94 0.53
CA SER A 100 -1.18 -17.02 1.61
C SER A 100 -0.01 -16.13 1.17
N PRO A 101 0.13 -14.91 1.74
CA PRO A 101 1.26 -14.02 1.45
C PRO A 101 2.62 -14.68 1.64
N LYS A 102 2.79 -15.46 2.72
CA LYS A 102 4.01 -16.22 2.97
C LYS A 102 4.30 -17.21 1.85
N ARG A 103 3.29 -18.00 1.45
CA ARG A 103 3.47 -19.00 0.40
C ARG A 103 3.81 -18.38 -0.95
N MET A 104 3.23 -17.21 -1.23
CA MET A 104 3.49 -16.49 -2.46
C MET A 104 4.90 -15.90 -2.52
N ARG A 105 5.41 -15.39 -1.38
CA ARG A 105 6.81 -14.96 -1.27
C ARG A 105 7.78 -16.13 -1.46
N GLU A 106 7.54 -17.27 -0.80
CA GLU A 106 8.36 -18.48 -0.97
C GLU A 106 8.39 -18.93 -2.44
N LEU A 107 7.25 -18.87 -3.13
CA LEU A 107 7.17 -19.21 -4.55
C LEU A 107 7.94 -18.22 -5.43
N GLY A 108 7.79 -16.92 -5.18
CA GLY A 108 8.54 -15.89 -5.89
C GLY A 108 10.04 -16.02 -5.69
N GLN A 109 10.49 -16.27 -4.45
CA GLN A 109 11.89 -16.50 -4.11
C GLN A 109 12.45 -17.77 -4.79
N ALA A 110 11.70 -18.89 -4.76
CA ALA A 110 12.12 -20.14 -5.38
C ALA A 110 12.26 -20.03 -6.92
N LEU A 111 11.48 -19.14 -7.54
CA LEU A 111 11.51 -18.90 -8.98
C LEU A 111 12.39 -17.70 -9.37
N ASP A 112 12.93 -16.98 -8.40
CA ASP A 112 13.63 -15.70 -8.59
C ASP A 112 12.82 -14.69 -9.43
N VAL A 113 11.53 -14.56 -9.11
CA VAL A 113 10.60 -13.62 -9.77
C VAL A 113 9.94 -12.73 -8.73
N ARG A 114 9.79 -11.43 -9.00
CA ARG A 114 9.17 -10.48 -8.06
C ARG A 114 7.91 -9.78 -8.61
N THR A 115 7.61 -9.97 -9.89
CA THR A 115 6.51 -9.29 -10.61
C THR A 115 5.53 -10.29 -11.21
N VAL A 116 4.30 -9.84 -11.49
CA VAL A 116 3.29 -10.70 -12.14
C VAL A 116 3.77 -11.16 -13.52
N ALA A 117 4.47 -10.30 -14.26
CA ALA A 117 5.04 -10.62 -15.56
C ALA A 117 6.08 -11.75 -15.47
N GLY A 118 7.05 -11.62 -14.55
CA GLY A 118 8.05 -12.65 -14.34
C GLY A 118 7.44 -13.97 -13.87
N LEU A 119 6.40 -13.92 -13.02
CA LEU A 119 5.65 -15.11 -12.64
C LEU A 119 5.01 -15.80 -13.85
N ARG A 120 4.39 -15.06 -14.77
CA ARG A 120 3.80 -15.62 -15.99
C ARG A 120 4.85 -16.33 -16.84
N GLU A 121 5.99 -15.68 -17.08
CA GLU A 121 7.10 -16.28 -17.83
C GLU A 121 7.59 -17.58 -17.17
N ALA A 122 7.72 -17.60 -15.83
CA ALA A 122 8.09 -18.80 -15.10
C ALA A 122 7.03 -19.93 -15.20
N VAL A 123 5.74 -19.58 -15.25
CA VAL A 123 4.65 -20.54 -15.46
C VAL A 123 4.70 -21.13 -16.87
N GLU A 124 4.89 -20.30 -17.90
CA GLU A 124 4.99 -20.74 -19.30
C GLU A 124 6.22 -21.61 -19.54
N ALA A 125 7.33 -21.29 -18.87
CA ALA A 125 8.55 -22.10 -18.88
C ALA A 125 8.45 -23.41 -18.07
N GLY A 126 7.32 -23.70 -17.42
CA GLY A 126 7.10 -24.93 -16.65
C GLY A 126 7.83 -25.00 -15.30
N ARG A 127 8.45 -23.90 -14.86
CA ARG A 127 9.30 -23.82 -13.66
C ARG A 127 8.53 -23.99 -12.35
N LEU A 128 7.20 -23.90 -12.37
CA LEU A 128 6.35 -24.17 -11.20
C LEU A 128 6.56 -25.57 -10.60
N SER A 129 6.96 -26.54 -11.42
CA SER A 129 7.22 -27.91 -10.99
C SER A 129 8.49 -28.06 -10.14
N GLU A 130 9.42 -27.10 -10.25
CA GLU A 130 10.68 -27.06 -9.50
C GLU A 130 10.47 -26.57 -8.06
N VAL A 131 9.33 -25.92 -7.78
CA VAL A 131 9.04 -25.32 -6.48
C VAL A 131 8.50 -26.37 -5.51
N ARG A 132 9.27 -26.64 -4.44
CA ARG A 132 8.87 -27.54 -3.36
C ARG A 132 7.49 -27.17 -2.80
N GLY A 133 6.58 -28.14 -2.75
CA GLY A 133 5.22 -27.97 -2.23
C GLY A 133 4.21 -27.38 -3.24
N VAL A 134 4.60 -27.19 -4.50
CA VAL A 134 3.64 -26.90 -5.59
C VAL A 134 3.31 -28.21 -6.28
N GLY A 135 2.16 -28.80 -5.93
CA GLY A 135 1.63 -29.97 -6.61
C GLY A 135 0.95 -29.62 -7.94
N PRO A 136 0.62 -30.63 -8.78
CA PRO A 136 0.01 -30.42 -10.10
C PRO A 136 -1.30 -29.62 -10.03
N LYS A 137 -2.12 -29.87 -9.01
CA LYS A 137 -3.38 -29.13 -8.76
C LYS A 137 -3.13 -27.64 -8.46
N THR A 138 -2.08 -27.34 -7.70
CA THR A 138 -1.72 -25.96 -7.36
C THR A 138 -1.12 -25.25 -8.57
N ALA A 139 -0.25 -25.93 -9.33
CA ALA A 139 0.32 -25.39 -10.56
C ALA A 139 -0.77 -25.05 -11.58
N GLU A 140 -1.74 -25.95 -11.78
CA GLU A 140 -2.86 -25.70 -12.68
C GLU A 140 -3.75 -24.54 -12.21
N ARG A 141 -4.02 -24.45 -10.89
CA ARG A 141 -4.75 -23.30 -10.33
C ARG A 141 -4.02 -21.98 -10.57
N ILE A 142 -2.70 -21.95 -10.42
CA ILE A 142 -1.89 -20.76 -10.69
C ILE A 142 -1.95 -20.40 -12.17
N ARG A 143 -1.75 -21.36 -13.08
CA ARG A 143 -1.80 -21.17 -14.53
C ARG A 143 -3.15 -20.61 -14.97
N THR A 144 -4.24 -21.27 -14.58
CA THR A 144 -5.61 -20.87 -14.94
C THR A 144 -5.96 -19.50 -14.37
N GLY A 145 -5.58 -19.21 -13.13
CA GLY A 145 -5.87 -17.92 -12.53
C GLY A 145 -5.06 -16.75 -13.11
N LEU A 146 -3.82 -16.99 -13.51
CA LEU A 146 -3.01 -15.99 -14.24
C LEU A 146 -3.57 -15.70 -15.64
N ALA A 147 -4.04 -16.73 -16.35
CA ALA A 147 -4.72 -16.58 -17.63
C ALA A 147 -6.05 -15.82 -17.49
N ALA A 148 -6.85 -16.16 -16.48
CA ALA A 148 -8.10 -15.48 -16.20
C ALA A 148 -7.89 -13.98 -15.88
N ALA A 149 -6.86 -13.64 -15.10
CA ALA A 149 -6.49 -12.27 -14.80
C ALA A 149 -6.01 -11.49 -16.04
N ALA A 150 -5.33 -12.14 -16.99
CA ALA A 150 -4.94 -11.53 -18.26
C ALA A 150 -6.13 -11.30 -19.19
N SER A 151 -7.13 -12.19 -19.16
CA SER A 151 -8.37 -12.07 -19.93
C SER A 151 -9.47 -11.23 -19.25
N ALA A 152 -9.22 -10.74 -18.03
CA ALA A 152 -10.19 -9.96 -17.28
C ALA A 152 -10.50 -8.69 -18.07
N ARG A 153 -11.70 -8.63 -18.65
CA ARG A 153 -12.22 -7.45 -19.34
C ARG A 153 -12.04 -6.26 -18.39
N PRO A 154 -11.57 -5.08 -18.87
CA PRO A 154 -11.49 -3.89 -18.03
C PRO A 154 -12.83 -3.73 -17.31
N ARG A 155 -12.78 -3.50 -15.99
CA ARG A 155 -14.00 -3.30 -15.19
C ARG A 155 -14.86 -2.28 -15.93
N ARG A 156 -16.00 -2.72 -16.47
CA ARG A 156 -16.98 -1.78 -17.01
C ARG A 156 -17.37 -0.91 -15.83
N GLY A 157 -17.13 0.40 -15.93
CA GLY A 157 -17.61 1.35 -14.94
C GLY A 157 -19.08 1.13 -14.66
N MET A 158 -19.54 1.56 -13.49
CA MET A 158 -20.95 1.52 -13.17
C MET A 158 -21.66 2.61 -13.98
N LEU A 159 -22.79 2.26 -14.62
CA LEU A 159 -23.60 3.27 -15.30
C LEU A 159 -24.03 4.37 -14.31
N LEU A 160 -24.03 5.61 -14.78
CA LEU A 160 -24.28 6.80 -13.96
C LEU A 160 -25.54 6.67 -13.08
N ASN A 161 -26.62 6.07 -13.59
CA ASN A 161 -27.84 5.88 -12.81
C ASN A 161 -27.64 5.01 -11.57
N ARG A 162 -26.93 3.88 -11.69
CA ARG A 162 -26.61 3.00 -10.57
C ARG A 162 -25.56 3.63 -9.66
N ALA A 163 -24.58 4.31 -10.24
CA ALA A 163 -23.54 5.00 -9.49
C ALA A 163 -24.14 6.09 -8.59
N ARG A 164 -25.09 6.87 -9.12
CA ARG A 164 -25.83 7.90 -8.37
C ARG A 164 -26.59 7.32 -7.18
N THR A 165 -27.28 6.20 -7.37
CA THR A 165 -28.01 5.54 -6.27
C THR A 165 -27.05 5.10 -5.17
N LEU A 166 -26.02 4.32 -5.52
CA LEU A 166 -25.06 3.78 -4.54
C LEU A 166 -24.32 4.89 -3.79
N GLU A 167 -23.76 5.86 -4.51
CA GLU A 167 -22.95 6.91 -3.90
C GLU A 167 -23.80 7.92 -3.14
N GLY A 168 -25.06 8.13 -3.56
CA GLY A 168 -26.03 8.93 -2.83
C GLY A 168 -26.41 8.29 -1.48
N GLU A 169 -26.63 6.97 -1.45
CA GLU A 169 -26.89 6.24 -0.19
C GLU A 169 -25.72 6.33 0.78
N ILE A 170 -24.48 6.13 0.28
CA ILE A 170 -23.26 6.24 1.10
C ILE A 170 -23.05 7.67 1.58
N ALA A 171 -23.21 8.67 0.71
CA ALA A 171 -23.04 10.07 1.07
C ALA A 171 -24.05 10.50 2.14
N ALA A 172 -25.32 10.10 2.00
CA ALA A 172 -26.35 10.39 2.99
C ALA A 172 -26.02 9.74 4.35
N ALA A 173 -25.58 8.48 4.36
CA ALA A 173 -25.20 7.78 5.59
C ALA A 173 -24.02 8.46 6.31
N LEU A 174 -23.08 9.02 5.55
CA LEU A 174 -21.91 9.71 6.09
C LEU A 174 -22.15 11.21 6.36
N GLY A 175 -23.36 11.74 6.12
CA GLY A 175 -23.64 13.17 6.22
C GLY A 175 -22.81 14.02 5.25
N GLY A 176 -22.41 13.44 4.12
CA GLY A 176 -21.57 14.05 3.10
C GLY A 176 -22.28 14.24 1.76
N GLU A 177 -21.50 14.64 0.76
CA GLU A 177 -21.96 14.82 -0.61
C GLU A 177 -21.17 13.95 -1.59
N PRO A 178 -21.82 13.41 -2.64
CA PRO A 178 -21.13 12.72 -3.73
C PRO A 178 -20.13 13.64 -4.45
N ALA A 179 -18.96 13.09 -4.77
CA ALA A 179 -17.88 13.72 -5.50
C ALA A 179 -17.44 12.82 -6.66
N GLY A 180 -16.18 12.91 -7.09
CA GLY A 180 -15.64 11.97 -8.08
C GLY A 180 -16.37 12.00 -9.44
N ASP A 181 -16.54 10.82 -10.04
CA ASP A 181 -17.10 10.65 -11.38
C ASP A 181 -18.60 11.00 -11.43
N GLN A 182 -19.33 10.77 -10.34
CA GLN A 182 -20.77 11.05 -10.24
C GLN A 182 -21.05 12.55 -10.28
N ARG A 183 -20.26 13.35 -9.54
CA ARG A 183 -20.36 14.83 -9.58
C ARG A 183 -20.06 15.39 -10.97
N ARG A 184 -19.18 14.75 -11.72
CA ARG A 184 -18.86 15.13 -13.12
C ARG A 184 -19.83 14.56 -14.14
N SER A 185 -20.85 13.80 -13.70
CA SER A 185 -21.83 13.12 -14.54
C SER A 185 -21.20 12.26 -15.63
N CYS A 186 -20.12 11.56 -15.31
CA CYS A 186 -19.54 10.57 -16.22
C CYS A 186 -20.53 9.44 -16.47
N ASP A 187 -20.80 9.08 -17.73
CA ASP A 187 -21.75 8.00 -18.08
C ASP A 187 -21.35 6.64 -17.49
N LEU A 188 -20.04 6.43 -17.33
CA LEU A 188 -19.44 5.28 -16.67
C LEU A 188 -18.58 5.77 -15.51
N SER A 189 -19.02 5.47 -14.29
CA SER A 189 -18.28 5.78 -13.06
C SER A 189 -17.32 4.64 -12.71
N SER A 190 -16.05 4.99 -12.53
CA SER A 190 -14.99 4.09 -12.06
C SER A 190 -14.37 4.56 -10.75
N ARG A 191 -14.54 5.85 -10.43
CA ARG A 191 -14.07 6.51 -9.22
C ARG A 191 -15.23 7.13 -8.46
N PHE A 192 -15.57 6.48 -7.35
CA PHE A 192 -16.52 6.96 -6.35
C PHE A 192 -15.76 7.71 -5.26
N ALA A 193 -16.26 8.84 -4.83
CA ALA A 193 -15.71 9.64 -3.74
C ALA A 193 -16.83 10.38 -3.03
N VAL A 194 -16.85 10.37 -1.70
CA VAL A 194 -17.75 11.19 -0.89
C VAL A 194 -16.92 12.21 -0.13
N ILE A 195 -17.40 13.45 -0.06
CA ILE A 195 -16.81 14.50 0.76
C ILE A 195 -17.69 14.69 2.00
N VAL A 196 -17.07 14.64 3.18
CA VAL A 196 -17.75 14.80 4.47
C VAL A 196 -17.15 16.02 5.19
N PRO A 197 -17.96 16.93 5.77
CA PRO A 197 -17.45 18.02 6.58
C PRO A 197 -16.76 17.48 7.86
N GLY A 198 -15.60 18.05 8.21
CA GLY A 198 -14.68 17.52 9.22
C GLY A 198 -15.25 17.36 10.64
N ASP A 199 -16.29 18.11 10.98
CA ASP A 199 -16.94 18.03 12.30
C ASP A 199 -17.82 16.78 12.49
N ALA A 200 -18.17 16.08 11.39
CA ALA A 200 -18.97 14.86 11.41
C ALA A 200 -18.12 13.56 11.44
N ALA A 201 -16.87 13.62 10.99
CA ALA A 201 -16.02 12.44 10.81
C ALA A 201 -15.39 11.88 12.11
N LEU A 202 -15.49 12.61 13.23
CA LEU A 202 -14.84 12.24 14.50
C LEU A 202 -15.79 11.65 15.56
N ARG A 203 -17.08 11.42 15.24
CA ARG A 203 -18.08 11.04 16.26
C ARG A 203 -18.34 9.54 16.43
N GLU A 204 -17.70 8.66 15.67
CA GLU A 204 -17.96 7.20 15.73
C GLU A 204 -16.72 6.33 16.06
N VAL A 205 -15.74 6.86 16.80
CA VAL A 205 -14.59 6.04 17.28
C VAL A 205 -14.49 6.01 18.83
N GLU A 206 -15.49 6.49 19.56
CA GLU A 206 -15.49 6.53 21.04
C GLU A 206 -16.63 5.74 21.73
N GLU A 207 -17.18 4.69 21.12
CA GLU A 207 -17.92 3.63 21.83
C GLU A 207 -17.38 2.24 21.50
#